data_AF-A0A340WYD8-F1
#
_entry.id   AF-A0A340WYD8-F1
#
_cell.length_a   1.000
_cell.length_b   1.000
_cell.length_c   1.000
_cell.angle_alpha   90.00
_cell.angle_beta   90.00
_cell.angle_gamma   90.00
#
_symmetry.space_group_name_H-M   'P 1'
#
loop_
_entity.id
_entity.type
_entity.pdbx_description
1 polymer ?
#
loop_
_entity_poly.entity_id
_entity_poly.type
_entity_poly.pdbx_seq_one_letter_code
_entity_poly.pdbx_strand_id
1 'polypeptide(L)'
;RALLAIKALRDRYEEETLSWRPRNCSFRRRRDPPRPSSRALLRQVARGLADAQDVLSSLPSPELFPGVGPTLELLAAVGRDVAACLELVRPGSRRKSLRRPKRRPQTRTAGSPRCHEATVIFNLLRLLAWDLRLVAHSGPCL
;
A
#
# COMPACT_ATOMS: atom_id res chain seq x y z
N ARG A 1 12.10 11.53 -11.41
CA ARG A 1 13.05 10.39 -11.28
C ARG A 1 12.38 9.21 -10.57
N ALA A 2 11.94 9.33 -9.31
CA ALA A 2 11.26 8.26 -8.58
C ALA A 2 10.05 7.63 -9.30
N LEU A 3 9.11 8.44 -9.81
CA LEU A 3 7.93 7.93 -10.55
C LEU A 3 8.30 7.16 -11.83
N LEU A 4 9.43 7.49 -12.46
CA LEU A 4 9.90 6.76 -13.64
C LEU A 4 10.43 5.38 -13.24
N ALA A 5 11.15 5.28 -12.12
CA ALA A 5 11.63 4.00 -11.59
C ALA A 5 10.44 3.08 -11.20
N ILE A 6 9.42 3.65 -10.54
CA ILE A 6 8.20 2.90 -10.18
C ILE A 6 7.44 2.45 -11.44
N LYS A 7 7.37 3.31 -12.46
CA LYS A 7 6.76 2.95 -13.73
C LYS A 7 7.52 1.81 -14.41
N ALA A 8 8.84 1.90 -14.50
CA ALA A 8 9.68 0.85 -15.10
C ALA A 8 9.52 -0.50 -14.36
N LEU A 9 9.51 -0.48 -13.03
CA LEU A 9 9.22 -1.63 -12.18
C LEU A 9 7.86 -2.25 -12.53
N ARG A 10 6.81 -1.43 -12.57
CA ARG A 10 5.45 -1.88 -12.89
C ARG A 10 5.39 -2.47 -14.30
N ASP A 11 5.93 -1.79 -15.29
CA ASP A 11 5.85 -2.19 -16.69
C ASP A 11 6.57 -3.53 -16.90
N ARG A 12 7.76 -3.72 -16.31
CA ARG A 12 8.46 -5.02 -16.32
C ARG A 12 7.67 -6.12 -15.60
N TYR A 13 7.09 -5.82 -14.45
CA TYR A 13 6.28 -6.79 -13.72
C TYR A 13 5.01 -7.17 -14.49
N GLU A 14 4.42 -6.22 -15.21
CA GLU A 14 3.27 -6.46 -16.09
C GLU A 14 3.63 -7.47 -17.20
N GLU A 15 4.77 -7.31 -17.86
CA GLU A 15 5.29 -8.28 -18.85
C GLU A 15 5.42 -9.68 -18.26
N GLU A 16 5.98 -9.81 -17.06
CA GLU A 16 6.08 -11.11 -16.39
C GLU A 16 4.71 -11.69 -16.10
N THR A 17 3.73 -10.88 -15.69
CA THR A 17 2.37 -11.34 -15.39
C THR A 17 1.61 -11.85 -16.60
N LEU A 18 1.95 -11.40 -17.81
CA LEU A 18 1.35 -11.91 -19.05
C LEU A 18 1.69 -13.39 -19.30
N SER A 19 2.84 -13.86 -18.82
CA SER A 19 3.23 -15.28 -18.89
C SER A 19 2.48 -16.16 -17.90
N TRP A 20 1.75 -15.57 -16.95
CA TRP A 20 1.07 -16.32 -15.91
C TRP A 20 -0.20 -16.96 -16.49
N ARG A 21 -0.35 -18.28 -16.30
CA ARG A 21 -1.63 -18.93 -16.63
C ARG A 21 -2.77 -18.27 -15.84
N PRO A 22 -4.00 -18.21 -16.39
CA PRO A 22 -5.16 -17.68 -15.67
C PRO A 22 -5.28 -18.37 -14.33
N ARG A 23 -5.04 -17.63 -13.25
CA ARG A 23 -5.29 -18.08 -11.88
C ARG A 23 -6.49 -17.30 -11.36
N ASN A 24 -7.18 -17.90 -10.40
CA ASN A 24 -8.36 -17.35 -9.70
C ASN A 24 -8.05 -16.09 -8.86
N CYS A 25 -7.15 -15.21 -9.31
CA CYS A 25 -6.96 -13.89 -8.74
C CYS A 25 -8.18 -13.05 -9.06
N SER A 26 -9.07 -12.87 -8.08
CA SER A 26 -10.05 -11.79 -8.17
C SER A 26 -9.35 -10.47 -7.88
N PHE A 27 -8.73 -9.89 -8.90
CA PHE A 27 -8.19 -8.53 -8.83
C PHE A 27 -9.35 -7.56 -8.62
N ARG A 28 -9.57 -7.18 -7.37
CA ARG A 28 -10.45 -6.05 -7.10
C ARG A 28 -9.61 -4.80 -7.20
N ARG A 29 -9.91 -3.97 -8.19
CA ARG A 29 -9.49 -2.56 -8.16
C ARG A 29 -9.82 -2.03 -6.77
N ARG A 30 -8.82 -1.45 -6.10
CA ARG A 30 -9.04 -0.78 -4.82
C ARG A 30 -10.14 0.25 -5.07
N ARG A 31 -11.32 0.05 -4.47
CA ARG A 31 -12.38 1.06 -4.56
C ARG A 31 -11.85 2.31 -3.87
N ASP A 32 -12.12 3.47 -4.46
CA ASP A 32 -11.93 4.73 -3.74
C ASP A 32 -12.73 4.62 -2.45
N PRO A 33 -12.07 4.68 -1.27
CA PRO A 33 -12.83 4.69 -0.04
C PRO A 33 -13.67 5.98 -0.02
N PRO A 34 -14.94 5.94 0.46
CA PRO A 34 -15.69 7.17 0.73
C PRO A 34 -14.81 8.05 1.63
N ARG A 35 -14.72 9.35 1.32
CA ARG A 35 -13.73 10.31 1.90
C ARG A 35 -13.43 9.97 3.37
N PRO A 36 -12.34 9.25 3.65
CA PRO A 36 -11.99 8.89 5.02
C PRO A 36 -11.67 10.16 5.79
N SER A 37 -11.80 10.15 7.13
CA SER A 37 -11.16 11.20 7.92
C SER A 37 -9.66 11.24 7.61
N SER A 38 -9.03 12.42 7.68
CA SER A 38 -7.59 12.62 7.41
C SER A 38 -6.73 11.54 8.09
N ARG A 39 -7.06 11.21 9.34
CA ARG A 39 -6.42 10.15 10.12
C ARG A 39 -6.66 8.73 9.60
N ALA A 40 -7.88 8.41 9.16
CA ALA A 40 -8.18 7.09 8.60
C ALA A 40 -7.43 6.88 7.27
N LEU A 41 -7.38 7.93 6.44
CA LEU A 41 -6.61 7.94 5.21
C LEU A 41 -5.10 7.78 5.49
N LEU A 42 -4.55 8.52 6.46
CA LEU A 42 -3.16 8.41 6.87
C LEU A 42 -2.78 6.98 7.31
N ARG A 43 -3.63 6.32 8.11
CA ARG A 43 -3.43 4.91 8.47
C ARG A 43 -3.49 3.96 7.28
N GLN A 44 -4.36 4.25 6.31
CA GLN A 44 -4.49 3.43 5.10
C GLN A 44 -3.25 3.55 4.21
N VAL A 45 -2.69 4.76 4.08
CA VAL A 45 -1.44 5.02 3.37
C VAL A 45 -0.28 4.32 4.09
N ALA A 46 -0.16 4.47 5.41
CA ALA A 46 0.88 3.79 6.20
C ALA A 46 0.90 2.27 5.99
N ARG A 47 -0.28 1.64 6.02
CA ARG A 47 -0.41 0.20 5.74
C ARG A 47 -0.03 -0.14 4.31
N GLY A 48 -0.44 0.68 3.33
CA GLY A 48 -0.09 0.46 1.93
C GLY A 48 1.42 0.58 1.68
N LEU A 49 2.10 1.51 2.36
CA LEU A 49 3.55 1.67 2.26
C LEU A 49 4.31 0.47 2.85
N ALA A 50 3.89 0.01 4.04
CA ALA A 50 4.48 -1.17 4.67
C ALA A 50 4.27 -2.43 3.81
N ASP A 51 3.04 -2.66 3.34
CA ASP A 51 2.69 -3.80 2.49
C ASP A 51 3.46 -3.78 1.15
N ALA A 52 3.64 -2.59 0.56
CA ALA A 52 4.49 -2.39 -0.62
C ALA A 52 5.96 -2.72 -0.34
N GLN A 53 6.49 -2.28 0.79
CA GLN A 53 7.87 -2.54 1.18
C GLN A 53 8.11 -4.04 1.40
N ASP A 54 7.20 -4.71 2.12
CA ASP A 54 7.28 -6.16 2.40
C ASP A 54 7.24 -6.97 1.10
N VAL A 55 6.32 -6.63 0.19
CA VAL A 55 6.20 -7.31 -1.12
C VAL A 55 7.45 -7.12 -1.95
N LEU A 56 7.94 -5.88 -2.11
CA LEU A 56 9.11 -5.61 -2.96
C LEU A 56 10.40 -6.20 -2.38
N SER A 57 10.55 -6.24 -1.05
CA SER A 57 11.71 -6.84 -0.38
C SER A 57 11.70 -8.37 -0.45
N SER A 58 10.52 -8.96 -0.66
CA SER A 58 10.34 -10.42 -0.75
C SER A 58 10.28 -10.95 -2.19
N LEU A 59 10.56 -10.09 -3.19
CA LEU A 59 10.60 -10.52 -4.58
C LEU A 59 11.70 -11.59 -4.77
N PRO A 60 11.42 -12.71 -5.47
CA PRO A 60 12.40 -13.78 -5.63
C PRO A 60 13.67 -13.39 -6.41
N SER A 61 13.62 -12.33 -7.22
CA SER A 61 14.73 -11.86 -8.05
C SER A 61 14.61 -10.35 -8.30
N PRO A 62 14.87 -9.51 -7.28
CA PRO A 62 14.67 -8.06 -7.37
C PRO A 62 15.54 -7.39 -8.44
N GLU A 63 16.64 -8.02 -8.85
CA GLU A 63 17.56 -7.54 -9.88
C GLU A 63 16.94 -7.56 -11.29
N LEU A 64 15.94 -8.42 -11.52
CA LEU A 64 15.20 -8.51 -12.78
C LEU A 64 14.22 -7.36 -12.98
N PHE A 65 13.92 -6.62 -11.91
CA PHE A 65 12.94 -5.55 -11.91
C PHE A 65 13.63 -4.19 -11.77
N PRO A 66 13.72 -3.41 -12.86
CA PRO A 66 14.38 -2.12 -12.81
C PRO A 66 13.66 -1.19 -11.85
N GLY A 67 14.41 -0.53 -10.97
CA GLY A 67 13.87 0.46 -10.06
C GLY A 67 13.37 -0.07 -8.72
N VAL A 68 13.52 -1.36 -8.39
CA VAL A 68 13.17 -1.90 -7.06
C VAL A 68 13.93 -1.19 -5.95
N GLY A 69 15.26 -1.11 -6.03
CA GLY A 69 16.10 -0.45 -5.02
C GLY A 69 15.67 1.00 -4.73
N PRO A 70 15.65 1.89 -5.74
CA PRO A 70 15.16 3.27 -5.57
C PRO A 70 13.72 3.35 -5.05
N THR A 71 12.86 2.38 -5.41
CA THR A 71 11.47 2.34 -4.90
C THR A 71 11.42 1.96 -3.43
N LEU A 72 12.23 0.99 -2.98
CA LEU A 72 12.33 0.60 -1.57
C LEU A 72 12.86 1.75 -0.70
N GLU A 73 13.88 2.48 -1.16
CA GLU A 73 14.41 3.66 -0.48
C GLU A 73 13.33 4.73 -0.30
N LEU A 74 12.56 5.00 -1.36
CA LEU A 74 11.44 5.94 -1.31
C LEU A 74 10.36 5.47 -0.34
N LEU A 75 9.94 4.20 -0.41
CA LEU A 75 8.92 3.64 0.48
C LEU A 75 9.35 3.73 1.94
N ALA A 76 10.62 3.45 2.24
CA ALA A 76 11.17 3.57 3.58
C ALA A 76 11.19 5.03 4.07
N ALA A 77 11.59 5.98 3.22
CA ALA A 77 11.59 7.40 3.56
C ALA A 77 10.17 7.92 3.85
N VAL A 78 9.26 7.75 2.89
CA VAL A 78 7.86 8.17 3.03
C VAL A 78 7.17 7.44 4.19
N GLY A 79 7.49 6.16 4.40
CA GLY A 79 6.99 5.38 5.52
C GLY A 79 7.34 5.98 6.88
N ARG A 80 8.58 6.45 7.05
CA ARG A 80 9.01 7.15 8.27
C ARG A 80 8.25 8.46 8.48
N ASP A 81 8.09 9.27 7.43
CA ASP A 81 7.37 10.55 7.52
C ASP A 81 5.89 10.35 7.90
N VAL A 82 5.24 9.38 7.26
CA VAL A 82 3.84 9.02 7.54
C VAL A 82 3.69 8.44 8.95
N ALA A 83 4.65 7.64 9.43
CA ALA A 83 4.65 7.11 10.78
C ALA A 83 4.80 8.23 11.83
N ALA A 84 5.71 9.19 11.61
CA ALA A 84 5.86 10.36 12.47
C ALA A 84 4.56 11.17 12.55
N CYS A 85 3.91 11.40 11.41
CA CYS A 85 2.59 12.03 11.37
C CYS A 85 1.52 11.26 12.16
N LEU A 86 1.50 9.92 12.11
CA LEU A 86 0.53 9.12 12.86
C LEU A 86 0.71 9.21 14.37
N GLU A 87 1.95 9.36 14.83
CA GLU A 87 2.29 9.53 16.25
C GLU A 87 1.79 10.88 16.79
N LEU A 88 1.84 11.94 15.97
CA LEU A 88 1.29 13.26 16.33
C LEU A 88 -0.23 13.25 16.47
N VAL A 89 -0.94 12.52 15.59
CA VAL A 89 -2.41 12.38 15.64
C VAL A 89 -2.84 11.29 16.66
N ARG A 90 -1.99 10.93 17.64
CA ARG A 90 -2.39 9.99 18.70
C ARG A 90 -3.55 10.59 19.51
N PRO A 91 -4.67 9.86 19.67
CA PRO A 91 -5.75 10.31 20.49
C PRO A 91 -5.30 10.12 21.94
N GLY A 92 -5.42 11.17 22.76
CA GLY A 92 -5.48 10.99 24.21
C GLY A 92 -6.46 9.85 24.53
N SER A 93 -6.05 8.97 25.44
CA SER A 93 -6.72 7.73 25.83
C SER A 93 -8.25 7.77 25.67
N ARG A 94 -8.79 7.22 24.58
CA ARG A 94 -10.23 6.98 24.51
C ARG A 94 -10.56 5.76 25.36
N ARG A 95 -11.27 6.00 26.47
CA ARG A 95 -11.90 4.99 27.32
C ARG A 95 -12.47 3.85 26.47
N LYS A 96 -12.23 2.62 26.90
CA LYS A 96 -12.81 1.39 26.33
C LYS A 96 -14.33 1.58 26.18
N SER A 97 -14.79 1.97 25.00
CA SER A 97 -16.17 1.72 24.64
C SER A 97 -16.29 0.22 24.42
N LEU A 98 -17.21 -0.40 25.15
CA LEU A 98 -17.58 -1.80 25.00
C LEU A 98 -18.10 -1.99 23.56
N ARG A 99 -17.18 -2.27 22.64
CA ARG A 99 -17.51 -2.56 21.25
C ARG A 99 -18.28 -3.87 21.26
N ARG A 100 -19.51 -3.85 20.72
CA ARG A 100 -20.26 -5.05 20.34
C ARG A 100 -19.33 -6.03 19.61
N PRO A 101 -19.48 -7.35 19.78
CA PRO A 101 -18.63 -8.34 19.15
C PRO A 101 -18.55 -8.04 17.65
N LYS A 102 -17.34 -7.72 17.16
CA LYS A 102 -17.08 -7.59 15.73
C LYS A 102 -17.53 -8.92 15.12
N ARG A 103 -18.49 -8.87 14.19
CA ARG A 103 -18.76 -9.99 13.28
C ARG A 103 -17.39 -10.50 12.80
N ARG A 104 -17.16 -11.80 12.97
CA ARG A 104 -15.95 -12.49 12.49
C ARG A 104 -15.63 -11.92 11.11
N PRO A 105 -14.39 -11.49 10.84
CA PRO A 105 -13.99 -11.26 9.46
C PRO A 105 -14.36 -12.55 8.74
N GLN A 106 -15.29 -12.49 7.77
CA GLN A 106 -15.42 -13.59 6.84
C GLN A 106 -13.98 -13.88 6.39
N THR A 107 -13.56 -15.13 6.57
CA THR A 107 -12.37 -15.68 5.96
C THR A 107 -12.56 -15.55 4.45
N ARG A 108 -12.37 -14.33 3.95
CA ARG A 108 -12.07 -14.07 2.56
C ARG A 108 -10.83 -14.89 2.37
N THR A 109 -10.98 -16.00 1.64
CA THR A 109 -9.89 -16.83 1.15
C THR A 109 -8.74 -15.88 0.83
N ALA A 110 -7.67 -15.96 1.63
CA ALA A 110 -6.49 -15.15 1.37
C ALA A 110 -6.15 -15.42 -0.09
N GLY A 111 -6.17 -14.38 -0.93
CA GLY A 111 -5.76 -14.54 -2.32
C GLY A 111 -4.37 -15.18 -2.32
N SER A 112 -4.02 -15.93 -3.38
CA SER A 112 -2.69 -16.52 -3.43
C SER A 112 -1.62 -15.43 -3.19
N PRO A 113 -0.48 -15.74 -2.55
CA PRO A 113 0.58 -14.75 -2.29
C PRO A 113 0.94 -13.94 -3.55
N ARG A 114 0.93 -14.62 -4.70
CA ARG A 114 1.17 -14.04 -6.02
C ARG A 114 0.08 -13.04 -6.49
N CYS A 115 -1.19 -13.25 -6.11
CA CYS A 115 -2.27 -12.28 -6.38
C CYS A 115 -2.13 -11.04 -5.48
N HIS A 116 -1.67 -11.22 -4.23
CA HIS A 116 -1.40 -10.13 -3.31
C HIS A 116 -0.24 -9.27 -3.83
N GLU A 117 0.86 -9.91 -4.19
CA GLU A 117 2.04 -9.29 -4.82
C GLU A 117 1.66 -8.43 -6.04
N ALA A 118 0.92 -9.02 -6.99
CA ALA A 118 0.44 -8.30 -8.15
C ALA A 118 -0.51 -7.15 -7.79
N THR A 119 -1.40 -7.34 -6.80
CA THR A 119 -2.28 -6.26 -6.33
C THR A 119 -1.47 -5.09 -5.79
N VAL A 120 -0.44 -5.36 -4.99
CA VAL A 120 0.41 -4.33 -4.40
C VAL A 120 1.20 -3.59 -5.49
N ILE A 121 1.86 -4.32 -6.39
CA ILE A 121 2.70 -3.74 -7.44
C ILE A 121 1.87 -2.89 -8.41
N PHE A 122 0.71 -3.38 -8.86
CA PHE A 122 -0.18 -2.60 -9.73
C PHE A 122 -0.80 -1.37 -9.05
N ASN A 123 -0.85 -1.34 -7.72
CA ASN A 123 -1.36 -0.18 -6.96
C ASN A 123 -0.25 0.80 -6.50
N LEU A 124 1.04 0.54 -6.76
CA LEU A 124 2.16 1.40 -6.32
C LEU A 124 2.02 2.86 -6.80
N LEU A 125 1.78 3.06 -8.10
CA LEU A 125 1.62 4.41 -8.66
C LEU A 125 0.43 5.14 -8.04
N ARG A 126 -0.68 4.43 -7.80
CA ARG A 126 -1.85 5.02 -7.13
C ARG A 126 -1.53 5.40 -5.69
N LEU A 127 -0.88 4.52 -4.94
CA LEU A 127 -0.50 4.76 -3.55
C LEU A 127 0.37 6.02 -3.44
N LEU A 128 1.40 6.13 -4.29
CA LEU A 128 2.41 7.18 -4.20
C LEU A 128 2.00 8.50 -4.88
N ALA A 129 1.29 8.45 -6.00
CA ALA A 129 0.90 9.66 -6.74
C ALA A 129 -0.47 10.22 -6.36
N TRP A 130 -1.32 9.40 -5.72
CA TRP A 130 -2.72 9.76 -5.44
C TRP A 130 -3.05 9.69 -3.96
N ASP A 131 -2.95 8.52 -3.34
CA ASP A 131 -3.36 8.34 -1.94
C ASP A 131 -2.47 9.17 -0.99
N LEU A 132 -1.15 9.14 -1.21
CA LEU A 132 -0.18 9.96 -0.46
C LEU A 132 -0.40 11.46 -0.70
N ARG A 133 -0.67 11.85 -1.94
CA ARG A 133 -0.96 13.24 -2.30
C ARG A 133 -2.23 13.73 -1.61
N LEU A 134 -3.26 12.90 -1.49
CA LEU A 134 -4.49 13.24 -0.78
C LEU A 134 -4.25 13.46 0.72
N VAL A 135 -3.39 12.65 1.34
CA VAL A 135 -2.94 12.86 2.72
C VAL A 135 -2.21 14.20 2.85
N ALA A 136 -1.26 14.49 1.97
CA ALA A 136 -0.49 15.73 2.01
C ALA A 136 -1.37 16.99 1.89
N HIS A 137 -2.44 16.94 1.09
CA HIS A 137 -3.38 18.06 0.99
C HIS A 137 -4.38 18.18 2.16
N SER A 138 -4.43 17.19 3.06
CA SER A 138 -5.37 17.22 4.18
C SER A 138 -4.94 18.16 5.31
N GLY A 139 -3.82 18.89 5.15
CA GLY A 139 -3.27 19.80 6.15
C GLY A 139 -2.11 19.19 6.95
N PRO A 140 -1.47 19.98 7.84
CA PRO A 140 -0.43 19.47 8.72
C PRO A 140 -0.96 18.34 9.60
N CYS A 141 -0.06 17.47 10.06
CA CYS A 141 -0.40 16.32 10.89
C CYS A 141 -0.80 16.68 12.35
N LEU A 142 -1.18 17.93 12.60
CA LEU A 142 -1.50 18.52 13.90
C LEU A 142 -2.99 18.90 13.97
#